data_AF-A0A9P0IVB3-F1
#
_entry.id   AF-A0A9P0IVB3-F1
#
_cell.length_a   1.000
_cell.length_b   1.000
_cell.length_c   1.000
_cell.angle_alpha   90.00
_cell.angle_beta   90.00
_cell.angle_gamma   90.00
#
_symmetry.space_group_name_H-M   'P 1'
#
loop_
_entity.id
_entity.type
_entity.pdbx_description
1 polymer ?
#
loop_
_entity_poly.entity_id
_entity_poly.type
_entity_poly.pdbx_seq_one_letter_code
_entity_poly.pdbx_strand_id
1 'polypeptide(L)'
;MQSTSTSEADAEFDVKEAIEDLAIFFSNLTELLSIMTGINNIEMFNDVRSKLISGETTYPTCFKHIVTKYFKLSSKPKKKEYKLVGKEFSNYLKQFLKVNNNNSDNNNNNNNITNHPSLEDDVTYDELIKFLKSCKSTISNDEQRVLKNECIYGFFLEKFIIEHMCNRAKGRTNLNNKVILKKEFNLSESYVRKLRWLGKLWSKYSKIGNLCISFSTLYNFKEQLETNFINPKLAEEWI
;
A
#
# COMPACT_ATOMS: atom_id res chain seq x y z
N MET A 1 19.05 8.82 -48.86
CA MET A 1 19.31 7.39 -48.65
C MET A 1 20.61 7.26 -47.88
N GLN A 2 20.52 6.61 -46.71
CA GLN A 2 21.55 5.91 -45.91
C GLN A 2 23.04 6.26 -46.09
N SER A 3 23.71 6.62 -45.00
CA SER A 3 24.47 5.62 -44.24
C SER A 3 24.71 6.07 -42.80
N THR A 4 24.27 5.24 -41.86
CA THR A 4 24.58 5.26 -40.44
C THR A 4 25.91 4.53 -40.23
N SER A 5 26.92 5.19 -39.66
CA SER A 5 28.09 4.50 -39.09
C SER A 5 27.95 4.47 -37.57
N THR A 6 27.26 3.45 -37.07
CA THR A 6 27.43 2.97 -35.70
C THR A 6 28.76 2.23 -35.64
N SER A 7 29.79 2.83 -35.05
CA SER A 7 30.98 2.08 -34.64
C SER A 7 30.63 1.36 -33.34
N GLU A 8 30.23 0.11 -33.46
CA GLU A 8 30.33 -0.86 -32.37
C GLU A 8 31.81 -1.01 -32.05
N ALA A 9 32.22 -0.53 -30.88
CA ALA A 9 33.50 -0.88 -30.30
C ALA A 9 33.35 -2.31 -29.77
N ASP A 10 33.94 -3.26 -30.48
CA ASP A 10 34.08 -4.65 -30.04
C ASP A 10 34.81 -4.67 -28.70
N ALA A 11 34.11 -5.05 -27.63
CA ALA A 11 34.73 -5.36 -26.35
C ALA A 11 35.51 -6.67 -26.53
N GLU A 12 36.84 -6.57 -26.54
CA GLU A 12 37.74 -7.71 -26.58
C GLU A 12 37.43 -8.62 -25.39
N PHE A 13 36.93 -9.83 -25.66
CA PHE A 13 36.58 -10.82 -24.64
C PHE A 13 37.85 -11.30 -23.96
N ASP A 14 38.13 -10.81 -22.75
CA ASP A 14 39.28 -11.24 -21.97
C ASP A 14 39.03 -12.65 -21.41
N VAL A 15 39.59 -13.64 -22.10
CA VAL A 15 39.53 -15.06 -21.72
C VAL A 15 40.04 -15.29 -20.29
N LYS A 16 40.98 -14.47 -19.80
CA LYS A 16 41.53 -14.59 -18.45
C LYS A 16 40.52 -14.14 -17.40
N GLU A 17 39.84 -13.01 -17.63
CA GLU A 17 38.77 -12.51 -16.77
C GLU A 17 37.61 -13.52 -16.71
N ALA A 18 37.23 -14.09 -17.86
CA ALA A 18 36.19 -15.12 -17.92
C ALA A 18 36.56 -16.41 -17.15
N ILE A 19 37.84 -16.81 -17.15
CA ILE A 19 38.32 -17.96 -16.37
C ILE A 19 38.27 -17.66 -14.86
N GLU A 20 38.66 -16.44 -14.45
CA GLU A 20 38.62 -16.01 -13.05
C GLU A 20 37.17 -15.95 -12.52
N ASP A 21 36.25 -15.38 -13.30
CA ASP A 21 34.81 -15.35 -12.98
C ASP A 21 34.22 -16.75 -12.83
N LEU A 22 34.60 -17.67 -13.72
CA LEU A 22 34.13 -19.05 -13.67
C LEU A 22 34.65 -19.78 -12.42
N ALA A 23 35.91 -19.54 -12.04
CA ALA A 23 36.50 -20.09 -10.82
C ALA A 23 35.78 -19.59 -9.56
N ILE A 24 35.46 -18.29 -9.49
CA ILE A 24 34.69 -17.69 -8.39
C ILE A 24 33.30 -18.31 -8.32
N PHE A 25 32.63 -18.49 -9.47
CA PHE A 25 31.31 -19.12 -9.52
C PHE A 25 31.34 -20.56 -8.99
N PHE A 26 32.32 -21.37 -9.41
CA PHE A 26 32.47 -22.74 -8.91
C PHE A 26 32.72 -22.79 -7.40
N SER A 27 33.56 -21.91 -6.86
CA SER A 27 33.78 -21.80 -5.41
C SER A 27 32.47 -21.50 -4.66
N ASN A 28 31.71 -20.53 -5.13
CA ASN A 28 30.41 -20.18 -4.55
C ASN A 28 29.42 -21.36 -4.64
N LEU A 29 29.46 -22.13 -5.73
CA LEU A 29 28.58 -23.28 -5.91
C LEU A 29 28.93 -24.40 -4.92
N THR A 30 30.22 -24.67 -4.70
CA THR A 30 30.69 -25.65 -3.72
C THR A 30 30.28 -25.25 -2.30
N GLU A 31 30.42 -23.96 -1.95
CA GLU A 31 29.96 -23.44 -0.65
C GLU A 31 28.46 -23.65 -0.47
N LEU A 32 27.64 -23.30 -1.48
CA LEU A 32 26.20 -23.54 -1.45
C LEU A 32 25.87 -25.03 -1.30
N LEU A 33 26.53 -25.89 -2.05
CA LEU A 33 26.30 -27.34 -1.98
C LEU A 33 26.63 -27.86 -0.59
N SER A 34 27.70 -27.39 0.05
CA SER A 34 28.05 -27.81 1.42
C SER A 34 26.95 -27.51 2.45
N ILE A 35 26.23 -26.39 2.30
CA ILE A 35 25.06 -26.03 3.13
C ILE A 35 23.90 -27.02 2.90
N MET A 36 23.76 -27.55 1.68
CA MET A 36 22.62 -28.37 1.27
C MET A 36 22.86 -29.88 1.38
N THR A 37 24.09 -30.37 1.16
CA THR A 37 24.43 -31.80 1.00
C THR A 37 24.30 -32.65 2.26
N GLY A 38 23.98 -32.04 3.41
CA GLY A 38 23.73 -32.76 4.67
C GLY A 38 22.26 -32.86 5.07
N ILE A 39 21.33 -32.30 4.30
CA ILE A 39 19.92 -32.19 4.69
C ILE A 39 19.16 -33.46 4.30
N ASN A 40 19.15 -34.43 5.20
CA ASN A 40 18.51 -35.73 4.96
C ASN A 40 17.13 -35.87 5.64
N ASN A 41 16.74 -34.90 6.48
CA ASN A 41 15.45 -34.89 7.16
C ASN A 41 14.95 -33.45 7.44
N ILE A 42 13.71 -33.34 7.91
CA ILE A 42 13.05 -32.05 8.20
C ILE A 42 13.69 -31.32 9.39
N GLU A 43 14.22 -32.03 10.38
CA GLU A 43 14.87 -31.41 11.55
C GLU A 43 16.15 -30.68 11.14
N MET A 44 17.01 -31.33 10.35
CA MET A 44 18.22 -30.74 9.78
C MET A 44 17.89 -29.57 8.85
N PHE A 45 16.82 -29.70 8.06
CA PHE A 45 16.33 -28.58 7.24
C PHE A 45 15.96 -27.36 8.10
N ASN A 46 15.25 -27.57 9.20
CA ASN A 46 14.82 -26.49 10.09
C ASN A 46 15.98 -25.89 10.90
N ASP A 47 16.98 -26.69 11.28
CA ASP A 47 18.20 -26.21 11.94
C ASP A 47 19.01 -25.30 11.01
N VAL A 48 19.34 -25.77 9.80
CA VAL A 48 20.05 -24.97 8.79
C VAL A 48 19.27 -23.70 8.45
N ARG A 49 17.95 -23.82 8.28
CA ARG A 49 17.07 -22.66 8.06
C ARG A 49 17.16 -21.64 9.19
N SER A 50 17.18 -22.09 10.44
CA SER A 50 17.24 -21.20 11.61
C SER A 50 18.57 -20.46 11.66
N LYS A 51 19.69 -21.16 11.39
CA LYS A 51 21.03 -20.57 11.31
C LYS A 51 21.18 -19.55 10.17
N LEU A 52 20.55 -19.81 9.03
CA LEU A 52 20.47 -18.85 7.91
C LEU A 52 19.63 -17.62 8.24
N ILE A 53 18.59 -17.75 9.09
CA ILE A 53 17.76 -16.62 9.54
C ILE A 53 18.48 -15.79 10.61
N SER A 54 19.17 -16.45 11.55
CA SER A 54 19.92 -15.78 12.62
C SER A 54 21.22 -15.15 12.12
N GLY A 55 21.71 -15.55 10.94
CA GLY A 55 22.97 -15.08 10.37
C GLY A 55 24.20 -15.84 10.89
N GLU A 56 23.99 -16.92 11.65
CA GLU A 56 25.06 -17.85 12.08
C GLU A 56 25.68 -18.62 10.90
N THR A 57 24.94 -18.76 9.80
CA THR A 57 25.44 -19.34 8.55
C THR A 57 25.14 -18.38 7.42
N THR A 58 26.15 -18.09 6.60
CA THR A 58 26.03 -17.24 5.41
C THR A 58 25.89 -18.09 4.14
N TYR A 59 25.57 -17.45 3.03
CA TYR A 59 25.53 -18.07 1.72
C TYR A 59 26.02 -17.08 0.67
N PRO A 60 26.59 -17.55 -0.45
CA PRO A 60 27.02 -16.67 -1.52
C PRO A 60 25.87 -15.85 -2.10
N THR A 61 26.09 -14.54 -2.25
CA THR A 61 25.08 -13.58 -2.68
C THR A 61 24.55 -13.88 -4.09
N CYS A 62 25.38 -14.44 -4.96
CA CYS A 62 24.99 -14.88 -6.30
C CYS A 62 23.86 -15.93 -6.30
N PHE A 63 23.71 -16.71 -5.21
CA PHE A 63 22.67 -17.72 -5.06
C PHE A 63 21.51 -17.29 -4.16
N LYS A 64 21.45 -16.01 -3.75
CA LYS A 64 20.44 -15.48 -2.83
C LYS A 64 19.02 -15.86 -3.19
N HIS A 65 18.65 -15.79 -4.47
CA HIS A 65 17.30 -16.13 -4.89
C HIS A 65 16.97 -17.63 -4.66
N ILE A 66 17.92 -18.52 -4.96
CA ILE A 66 17.76 -19.97 -4.78
C ILE A 66 17.62 -20.30 -3.30
N VAL A 67 18.55 -19.79 -2.47
CA VAL A 67 18.58 -20.04 -1.03
C VAL A 67 17.32 -19.51 -0.34
N THR A 68 16.92 -18.27 -0.64
CA THR A 68 15.73 -17.66 -0.04
C THR A 68 14.45 -18.40 -0.43
N LYS A 69 14.35 -18.91 -1.66
CA LYS A 69 13.22 -19.71 -2.14
C LYS A 69 13.19 -21.10 -1.49
N TYR A 70 14.32 -21.80 -1.47
CA TYR A 70 14.44 -23.16 -0.94
C TYR A 70 14.15 -23.20 0.57
N PHE A 71 14.83 -22.37 1.35
CA PHE A 71 14.66 -22.30 2.81
C PHE A 71 13.51 -21.39 3.26
N LYS A 72 12.76 -20.80 2.33
CA LYS A 72 11.67 -19.84 2.63
C LYS A 72 12.14 -18.75 3.60
N LEU A 73 13.33 -18.20 3.34
CA LEU A 73 13.95 -17.11 4.09
C LEU A 73 13.29 -15.80 3.65
N SER A 74 12.05 -15.59 4.10
CA SER A 74 11.38 -14.30 3.92
C SER A 74 12.18 -13.24 4.70
N SER A 75 12.79 -12.30 3.98
CA SER A 75 13.54 -11.15 4.50
C SER A 75 12.68 -10.11 5.23
N LYS A 76 11.40 -10.40 5.45
CA LYS A 76 10.56 -9.61 6.34
C LYS A 76 10.44 -10.37 7.65
N PRO A 77 10.93 -9.83 8.79
CA PRO A 77 10.41 -10.29 10.06
C PRO A 77 8.89 -10.19 9.95
N LYS A 78 8.18 -11.28 10.26
CA LYS A 78 6.75 -11.16 10.55
C LYS A 78 6.68 -10.11 11.65
N LYS A 79 6.31 -8.86 11.31
CA LYS A 79 5.95 -7.87 12.32
C LYS A 79 5.01 -8.62 13.25
N LYS A 80 5.30 -8.64 14.56
CA LYS A 80 4.32 -9.10 15.54
C LYS A 80 3.05 -8.32 15.21
N GLU A 81 2.09 -8.97 14.59
CA GLU A 81 0.75 -8.41 14.46
C GLU A 81 0.26 -8.38 15.89
N TYR A 82 0.40 -7.23 16.52
CA TYR A 82 -0.46 -6.91 17.64
C TYR A 82 -1.88 -6.95 17.07
N LYS A 83 -2.53 -8.12 17.17
CA LYS A 83 -3.96 -8.28 16.91
C LYS A 83 -4.68 -7.62 18.06
N LEU A 84 -4.62 -6.29 18.08
CA LEU A 84 -5.53 -5.49 18.88
C LEU A 84 -6.93 -5.76 18.31
N VAL A 85 -7.84 -6.25 19.14
CA VAL A 85 -9.23 -6.53 18.75
C VAL A 85 -10.17 -5.92 19.79
N GLY A 86 -11.38 -5.53 19.38
CA GLY A 86 -12.41 -5.04 20.29
C GLY A 86 -12.00 -3.74 20.98
N LYS A 87 -12.14 -3.72 22.31
CA LYS A 87 -11.92 -2.52 23.14
C LYS A 87 -10.47 -2.03 23.10
N GLU A 88 -9.50 -2.93 23.06
CA GLU A 88 -8.08 -2.57 22.99
C GLU A 88 -7.75 -1.85 21.69
N PHE A 89 -8.32 -2.32 20.58
CA PHE A 89 -8.19 -1.67 19.29
C PHE A 89 -8.90 -0.31 19.24
N SER A 90 -10.13 -0.23 19.78
CA SER A 90 -10.86 1.04 19.90
C SER A 90 -10.03 2.06 20.71
N ASN A 91 -9.45 1.65 21.84
CA ASN A 91 -8.60 2.50 22.67
C ASN A 91 -7.33 2.93 21.95
N TYR A 92 -6.69 2.04 21.20
CA TYR A 92 -5.53 2.37 20.37
C TYR A 92 -5.87 3.46 19.34
N LEU A 93 -6.97 3.32 18.60
CA LEU A 93 -7.38 4.33 17.63
C LEU A 93 -7.72 5.67 18.29
N LYS A 94 -8.34 5.65 19.48
CA LYS A 94 -8.67 6.87 20.24
C LYS A 94 -7.44 7.70 20.60
N GLN A 95 -6.25 7.10 20.71
CA GLN A 95 -5.00 7.83 20.93
C GLN A 95 -4.66 8.79 19.78
N PHE A 96 -5.17 8.53 18.57
CA PHE A 96 -4.97 9.37 17.39
C PHE A 96 -6.10 10.37 17.17
N LEU A 97 -7.16 10.37 17.99
CA LEU A 97 -8.23 11.36 17.84
C LEU A 97 -7.72 12.74 18.22
N LYS A 98 -7.79 13.68 17.28
CA LYS A 98 -7.55 15.09 17.59
C LYS A 98 -8.78 15.59 18.36
N VAL A 99 -8.64 15.77 19.68
CA VAL A 99 -9.64 16.49 20.46
C VAL A 99 -9.67 17.91 19.91
N ASN A 100 -10.84 18.40 19.48
CA ASN A 100 -11.06 19.82 19.21
C ASN A 100 -10.97 20.57 20.55
N ASN A 101 -9.76 20.74 21.08
CA ASN A 101 -9.51 21.74 22.09
C ASN A 101 -9.53 23.08 21.38
N ASN A 102 -10.59 23.85 21.65
CA ASN A 102 -10.59 25.29 21.45
C ASN A 102 -9.37 25.86 22.16
N ASN A 103 -8.28 26.09 21.43
CA ASN A 103 -7.29 27.12 21.69
C ASN A 103 -6.35 27.18 20.50
N SER A 104 -6.47 28.29 19.77
CA SER A 104 -5.36 29.11 19.31
C SER A 104 -3.98 28.44 19.41
N ASP A 105 -3.56 27.78 18.34
CA ASP A 105 -2.17 27.81 17.92
C ASP A 105 -2.16 27.84 16.39
N ASN A 106 -1.90 29.05 15.91
CA ASN A 106 -1.60 29.41 14.54
C ASN A 106 -0.57 28.46 13.93
N ASN A 107 -0.70 28.20 12.62
CA ASN A 107 0.31 27.62 11.73
C ASN A 107 0.44 26.09 11.61
N ASN A 108 -0.65 25.34 11.47
CA ASN A 108 -0.56 24.06 10.75
C ASN A 108 -1.70 23.89 9.74
N ASN A 109 -1.41 24.30 8.48
CA ASN A 109 -2.05 23.91 7.21
C ASN A 109 -3.40 23.16 7.30
N ASN A 110 -4.46 23.86 7.68
CA ASN A 110 -5.83 23.36 7.53
C ASN A 110 -6.29 23.54 6.08
N ASN A 111 -5.68 22.81 5.14
CA ASN A 111 -6.25 22.60 3.81
C ASN A 111 -7.40 21.58 3.88
N ASN A 112 -8.37 21.79 4.77
CA ASN A 112 -9.54 20.93 4.84
C ASN A 112 -10.43 21.19 3.63
N ILE A 113 -10.91 20.14 2.98
CA ILE A 113 -11.88 20.26 1.89
C ILE A 113 -13.18 20.80 2.50
N THR A 114 -13.47 22.08 2.29
CA THR A 114 -14.69 22.75 2.80
C THR A 114 -15.73 22.96 1.71
N ASN A 115 -15.32 23.01 0.44
CA ASN A 115 -16.19 23.28 -0.70
C ASN A 115 -16.54 21.96 -1.43
N HIS A 116 -17.11 21.01 -0.69
CA HIS A 116 -17.64 19.78 -1.27
C HIS A 116 -19.15 19.90 -1.48
N PRO A 117 -19.74 19.17 -2.46
CA PRO A 117 -21.19 19.04 -2.57
C PRO A 117 -21.81 18.53 -1.26
N SER A 118 -23.10 18.75 -1.03
CA SER A 118 -23.79 18.14 0.10
C SER A 118 -23.58 16.61 0.11
N LEU A 119 -23.39 16.05 1.30
CA LEU A 119 -23.22 14.61 1.46
C LEU A 119 -24.51 13.85 1.08
N GLU A 120 -25.67 14.50 1.25
CA GLU A 120 -27.01 13.94 1.08
C GLU A 120 -27.60 14.19 -0.31
N ASP A 121 -27.09 15.17 -1.06
CA ASP A 121 -27.69 15.55 -2.34
C ASP A 121 -27.31 14.60 -3.49
N ASP A 122 -28.19 14.56 -4.49
CA ASP A 122 -27.93 13.98 -5.81
C ASP A 122 -26.95 14.88 -6.59
N VAL A 123 -25.67 14.52 -6.49
CA VAL A 123 -24.58 15.22 -7.19
C VAL A 123 -24.45 14.69 -8.60
N THR A 124 -24.42 15.57 -9.59
CA THR A 124 -24.29 15.18 -10.99
C THR A 124 -22.90 14.62 -11.32
N TYR A 125 -22.83 13.85 -12.41
CA TYR A 125 -21.57 13.27 -12.89
C TYR A 125 -20.47 14.31 -13.14
N ASP A 126 -20.83 15.47 -13.72
CA ASP A 126 -19.88 16.54 -14.03
C ASP A 126 -19.41 17.28 -12.77
N GLU A 127 -20.31 17.50 -11.81
CA GLU A 127 -19.96 18.06 -10.50
C GLU A 127 -18.99 17.16 -9.74
N LEU A 128 -19.20 15.83 -9.78
CA LEU A 128 -18.29 14.86 -9.19
C LEU A 128 -16.90 14.93 -9.83
N ILE A 129 -16.81 15.00 -11.17
CA ILE A 129 -15.52 15.14 -11.86
C ILE A 129 -14.83 16.45 -11.45
N LYS A 130 -15.56 17.56 -11.48
CA LYS A 130 -15.03 18.90 -11.15
C LYS A 130 -14.49 18.93 -9.72
N PHE A 131 -15.29 18.44 -8.77
CA PHE A 131 -14.91 18.34 -7.36
C PHE A 131 -13.65 17.48 -7.17
N LEU A 132 -13.65 16.23 -7.68
CA LEU A 132 -12.52 15.30 -7.51
C LEU A 132 -11.23 15.85 -8.15
N LYS A 133 -11.32 16.50 -9.31
CA LYS A 133 -10.15 17.16 -9.91
C LYS A 133 -9.61 18.28 -9.03
N SER A 134 -10.48 19.12 -8.47
CA SER A 134 -10.07 20.26 -7.63
C SER A 134 -9.40 19.84 -6.32
N CYS A 135 -9.79 18.69 -5.76
CA CYS A 135 -9.29 18.23 -4.46
C CYS A 135 -8.04 17.35 -4.55
N LYS A 136 -7.56 17.03 -5.76
CA LYS A 136 -6.49 16.05 -5.98
C LYS A 136 -5.19 16.37 -5.24
N SER A 137 -4.78 17.64 -5.20
CA SER A 137 -3.57 18.10 -4.50
C SER A 137 -3.67 17.92 -2.99
N THR A 138 -4.89 17.92 -2.45
CA THR A 138 -5.18 17.84 -1.02
C THR A 138 -5.07 16.41 -0.45
N ILE A 139 -4.81 15.42 -1.30
CA ILE A 139 -4.72 13.99 -0.94
C ILE A 139 -3.27 13.48 -1.03
N SER A 140 -2.28 14.38 -1.10
CA SER A 140 -0.84 14.04 -1.09
C SER A 140 -0.47 13.13 0.10
N ASN A 141 0.53 12.26 -0.05
CA ASN A 141 0.98 11.32 0.99
C ASN A 141 1.76 12.00 2.15
N ASP A 142 1.36 13.21 2.56
CA ASP A 142 2.04 13.89 3.66
C ASP A 142 1.77 13.18 4.99
N GLU A 143 2.81 13.04 5.80
CA GLU A 143 2.77 12.31 7.05
C GLU A 143 2.01 13.08 8.14
N GLN A 144 1.10 12.38 8.82
CA GLN A 144 0.34 12.82 10.00
C GLN A 144 -0.55 14.07 9.80
N ARG A 145 -1.51 13.97 8.88
CA ARG A 145 -2.68 14.86 8.85
C ARG A 145 -3.96 14.13 9.25
N VAL A 146 -4.97 14.93 9.60
CA VAL A 146 -6.33 14.47 9.87
C VAL A 146 -6.90 13.83 8.61
N LEU A 147 -7.42 12.60 8.72
CA LEU A 147 -7.92 11.80 7.57
C LEU A 147 -9.14 12.37 6.85
N LYS A 148 -9.71 13.47 7.35
CA LYS A 148 -10.95 14.06 6.86
C LYS A 148 -10.96 14.30 5.36
N ASN A 149 -9.84 14.74 4.78
CA ASN A 149 -9.75 15.01 3.34
C ASN A 149 -9.80 13.72 2.50
N GLU A 150 -9.05 12.70 2.91
CA GLU A 150 -9.07 11.37 2.29
C GLU A 150 -10.44 10.72 2.42
N CYS A 151 -11.11 10.89 3.56
CA CYS A 151 -12.46 10.43 3.81
C CYS A 151 -13.48 11.09 2.87
N ILE A 152 -13.50 12.43 2.81
CA ILE A 152 -14.39 13.21 1.93
C ILE A 152 -14.15 12.82 0.47
N TYR A 153 -12.88 12.80 0.05
CA TYR A 153 -12.55 12.44 -1.33
C TYR A 153 -12.98 11.01 -1.65
N GLY A 154 -12.69 10.06 -0.76
CA GLY A 154 -13.09 8.66 -0.90
C GLY A 154 -14.59 8.47 -1.05
N PHE A 155 -15.39 9.27 -0.32
CA PHE A 155 -16.84 9.26 -0.38
C PHE A 155 -17.36 9.71 -1.76
N PHE A 156 -16.92 10.87 -2.26
CA PHE A 156 -17.33 11.35 -3.59
C PHE A 156 -16.77 10.49 -4.73
N LEU A 157 -15.61 9.87 -4.52
CA LEU A 157 -15.04 8.91 -5.47
C LEU A 157 -15.90 7.64 -5.59
N GLU A 158 -16.54 7.19 -4.50
CA GLU A 158 -17.54 6.12 -4.55
C GLU A 158 -18.76 6.53 -5.38
N LYS A 159 -19.35 7.70 -5.10
CA LYS A 159 -20.48 8.24 -5.86
C LYS A 159 -20.14 8.33 -7.36
N PHE A 160 -18.95 8.83 -7.70
CA PHE A 160 -18.47 8.91 -9.08
C PHE A 160 -18.40 7.54 -9.75
N ILE A 161 -17.86 6.51 -9.09
CA ILE A 161 -17.78 5.17 -9.68
C ILE A 161 -19.15 4.56 -9.91
N ILE A 162 -20.09 4.73 -8.96
CA ILE A 162 -21.47 4.26 -9.11
C ILE A 162 -22.11 4.93 -10.33
N GLU A 163 -22.04 6.25 -10.41
CA GLU A 163 -22.63 7.01 -11.53
C GLU A 163 -21.96 6.68 -12.87
N HIS A 164 -20.64 6.50 -12.89
CA HIS A 164 -19.91 6.07 -14.09
C HIS A 164 -20.37 4.68 -14.58
N MET A 165 -20.58 3.74 -13.66
CA MET A 165 -21.12 2.41 -14.00
C MET A 165 -22.55 2.50 -14.54
N CYS A 166 -23.39 3.34 -13.95
CA CYS A 166 -24.74 3.61 -14.47
C CYS A 166 -24.71 4.23 -15.87
N ASN A 167 -23.83 5.21 -16.11
CA ASN A 167 -23.66 5.83 -17.43
C ASN A 167 -23.13 4.84 -18.47
N ARG A 168 -22.23 3.92 -18.07
CA ARG A 168 -21.76 2.84 -18.95
C ARG A 168 -22.88 1.85 -19.30
N ALA A 169 -23.70 1.45 -18.32
CA ALA A 169 -24.85 0.57 -18.55
C ALA A 169 -25.90 1.23 -19.46
N LYS A 170 -26.06 2.56 -19.38
CA LYS A 170 -26.94 3.36 -20.25
C LYS A 170 -26.32 3.68 -21.63
N GLY A 171 -25.11 3.20 -21.93
CA GLY A 171 -24.43 3.47 -23.20
C GLY A 171 -23.92 4.90 -23.39
N ARG A 172 -23.88 5.72 -22.33
CA ARG A 172 -23.41 7.12 -22.37
C ARG A 172 -21.89 7.24 -22.38
N THR A 173 -21.18 6.19 -21.98
CA THR A 173 -19.72 6.10 -22.00
C THR A 173 -19.28 4.67 -22.25
N ASN A 174 -18.18 4.50 -22.97
CA ASN A 174 -17.54 3.20 -23.24
C ASN A 174 -16.23 3.01 -22.44
N LEU A 175 -15.83 4.01 -21.67
CA LEU A 175 -14.62 3.94 -20.86
C LEU A 175 -14.83 2.98 -19.70
N ASN A 176 -13.80 2.18 -19.40
CA ASN A 176 -13.79 1.37 -18.19
C ASN A 176 -13.24 2.17 -17.00
N ASN A 177 -13.52 1.69 -15.78
CA ASN A 177 -13.12 2.35 -14.54
C ASN A 177 -11.61 2.64 -14.48
N LYS A 178 -10.77 1.67 -14.87
CA LYS A 178 -9.31 1.83 -14.86
C LYS A 178 -8.86 2.99 -15.76
N VAL A 179 -9.43 3.10 -16.96
CA VAL A 179 -9.08 4.13 -17.94
C VAL A 179 -9.56 5.49 -17.48
N ILE A 180 -10.81 5.64 -17.03
CA ILE A 180 -11.32 6.95 -16.59
C ILE A 180 -10.59 7.44 -15.33
N LEU A 181 -10.28 6.56 -14.38
CA LEU A 181 -9.55 6.91 -13.16
C LEU A 181 -8.13 7.39 -13.45
N LYS A 182 -7.45 6.73 -14.39
CA LYS A 182 -6.11 7.14 -14.82
C LYS A 182 -6.15 8.44 -15.62
N LYS A 183 -7.11 8.57 -16.55
CA LYS A 183 -7.25 9.72 -17.44
C LYS A 183 -7.65 10.99 -16.69
N GLU A 184 -8.70 10.93 -15.88
CA GLU A 184 -9.30 12.12 -15.26
C GLU A 184 -8.61 12.50 -13.95
N PHE A 185 -8.12 11.52 -13.18
CA PHE A 185 -7.61 11.76 -11.83
C PHE A 185 -6.13 11.38 -11.64
N ASN A 186 -5.50 10.70 -12.62
CA ASN A 186 -4.16 10.12 -12.50
C ASN A 186 -4.01 9.17 -11.30
N LEU A 187 -5.07 8.44 -10.94
CA LEU A 187 -5.05 7.52 -9.80
C LEU A 187 -4.90 6.06 -10.28
N SER A 188 -4.21 5.25 -9.49
CA SER A 188 -4.19 3.80 -9.70
C SER A 188 -5.46 3.17 -9.12
N GLU A 189 -5.95 2.12 -9.78
CA GLU A 189 -7.15 1.39 -9.33
C GLU A 189 -6.99 0.83 -7.90
N SER A 190 -5.79 0.35 -7.56
CA SER A 190 -5.47 -0.15 -6.22
C SER A 190 -5.65 0.94 -5.16
N TYR A 191 -5.15 2.15 -5.40
CA TYR A 191 -5.28 3.27 -4.46
C TYR A 191 -6.72 3.78 -4.37
N VAL A 192 -7.41 3.87 -5.51
CA VAL A 192 -8.84 4.23 -5.57
C VAL A 192 -9.69 3.27 -4.73
N ARG A 193 -9.44 1.97 -4.80
CA ARG A 193 -10.13 0.97 -3.98
C ARG A 193 -9.97 1.23 -2.49
N LYS A 194 -8.76 1.62 -2.05
CA LYS A 194 -8.52 1.96 -0.64
C LYS A 194 -9.27 3.23 -0.25
N LEU A 195 -9.19 4.29 -1.05
CA LEU A 195 -9.88 5.57 -0.77
C LEU A 195 -11.40 5.38 -0.68
N ARG A 196 -11.98 4.64 -1.61
CA ARG A 196 -13.41 4.29 -1.60
C ARG A 196 -13.82 3.55 -0.33
N TRP A 197 -12.99 2.59 0.10
CA TRP A 197 -13.21 1.89 1.37
C TRP A 197 -13.21 2.86 2.55
N LEU A 198 -12.24 3.78 2.62
CA LEU A 198 -12.19 4.78 3.69
C LEU A 198 -13.41 5.72 3.67
N GLY A 199 -13.84 6.16 2.49
CA GLY A 199 -15.03 7.01 2.34
C GLY A 199 -16.31 6.34 2.81
N LYS A 200 -16.51 5.05 2.46
CA LYS A 200 -17.64 4.24 2.95
C LYS A 200 -17.60 4.01 4.45
N LEU A 201 -16.41 3.83 4.99
CA LEU A 201 -16.22 3.63 6.42
C LEU A 201 -16.57 4.92 7.17
N TRP A 202 -16.08 6.06 6.69
CA TRP A 202 -16.33 7.37 7.26
C TRP A 202 -17.80 7.80 7.19
N SER A 203 -18.51 7.48 6.11
CA SER A 203 -19.95 7.80 6.01
C SER A 203 -20.82 7.11 7.06
N LYS A 204 -20.30 6.05 7.68
CA LYS A 204 -20.95 5.35 8.81
C LYS A 204 -20.38 5.76 10.16
N TYR A 205 -19.11 6.12 10.18
CA TYR A 205 -18.33 6.34 11.39
C TYR A 205 -17.55 7.66 11.27
N SER A 206 -18.24 8.79 11.49
CA SER A 206 -17.75 10.11 11.11
C SER A 206 -16.47 10.51 11.86
N LYS A 207 -16.29 10.01 13.09
CA LYS A 207 -15.12 10.27 13.95
C LYS A 207 -13.82 9.75 13.37
N ILE A 208 -13.85 8.79 12.45
CA ILE A 208 -12.65 8.30 11.73
C ILE A 208 -11.96 9.43 10.97
N GLY A 209 -12.74 10.39 10.46
CA GLY A 209 -12.19 11.56 9.78
C GLY A 209 -11.28 12.41 10.69
N ASN A 210 -11.45 12.34 12.02
CA ASN A 210 -10.67 13.12 12.99
C ASN A 210 -9.40 12.41 13.48
N LEU A 211 -9.09 11.22 12.95
CA LEU A 211 -7.87 10.51 13.28
C LEU A 211 -6.67 11.18 12.62
N CYS A 212 -5.68 11.53 13.44
CA CYS A 212 -4.36 12.01 13.00
C CYS A 212 -3.42 10.80 12.84
N ILE A 213 -3.73 9.96 11.86
CA ILE A 213 -2.97 8.74 11.54
C ILE A 213 -2.80 8.68 10.03
N SER A 214 -1.64 8.21 9.55
CA SER A 214 -1.47 8.06 8.11
C SER A 214 -2.51 7.09 7.53
N PHE A 215 -3.02 7.39 6.34
CA PHE A 215 -3.98 6.53 5.67
C PHE A 215 -3.43 5.10 5.46
N SER A 216 -2.14 5.00 5.10
CA SER A 216 -1.45 3.71 4.95
C SER A 216 -1.43 2.91 6.25
N THR A 217 -1.20 3.56 7.39
CA THR A 217 -1.21 2.91 8.71
C THR A 217 -2.61 2.44 9.07
N LEU A 218 -3.64 3.28 8.89
CA LEU A 218 -5.03 2.89 9.18
C LEU A 218 -5.45 1.69 8.31
N TYR A 219 -5.10 1.70 7.02
CA TYR A 219 -5.45 0.63 6.09
C TYR A 219 -4.81 -0.72 6.47
N ASN A 220 -3.66 -0.73 7.14
CA ASN A 220 -3.07 -1.97 7.65
C ASN A 220 -3.93 -2.65 8.72
N PHE A 221 -4.84 -1.89 9.36
CA PHE A 221 -5.80 -2.41 10.33
C PHE A 221 -7.20 -2.65 9.74
N LYS A 222 -7.31 -2.73 8.40
CA LYS A 222 -8.61 -2.87 7.72
C LYS A 222 -9.44 -4.03 8.26
N GLU A 223 -8.85 -5.22 8.40
CA GLU A 223 -9.58 -6.41 8.87
C GLU A 223 -10.03 -6.25 10.32
N GLN A 224 -9.19 -5.65 11.17
CA GLN A 224 -9.52 -5.35 12.56
C GLN A 224 -10.64 -4.30 12.66
N LEU A 225 -10.63 -3.25 11.82
CA LEU A 225 -11.69 -2.24 11.74
C LEU A 225 -13.02 -2.87 11.33
N GLU A 226 -13.01 -3.65 10.25
CA GLU A 226 -14.21 -4.34 9.76
C GLU A 226 -14.76 -5.30 10.82
N THR A 227 -13.90 -6.01 11.55
CA THR A 227 -14.31 -6.88 12.66
C THR A 227 -14.83 -6.10 13.87
N ASN A 228 -14.18 -4.99 14.23
CA ASN A 228 -14.53 -4.20 15.40
C ASN A 228 -15.91 -3.55 15.26
N PHE A 229 -16.24 -3.11 14.05
CA PHE A 229 -17.53 -2.49 13.73
C PHE A 229 -18.69 -3.48 13.55
N ILE A 230 -18.43 -4.79 13.63
CA ILE A 230 -19.50 -5.79 13.77
C ILE A 230 -20.18 -5.65 15.14
N ASN A 231 -19.44 -5.24 16.18
CA ASN A 231 -20.00 -5.02 17.51
C ASN A 231 -20.74 -3.66 17.55
N PRO A 232 -22.08 -3.63 17.69
CA PRO A 232 -22.85 -2.39 17.60
C PRO A 232 -22.44 -1.36 18.65
N LYS A 233 -22.15 -1.79 19.88
CA LYS A 233 -21.76 -0.91 20.99
C LYS A 233 -20.44 -0.20 20.71
N LEU A 234 -19.47 -0.92 20.15
CA LEU A 234 -18.19 -0.33 19.77
C LEU A 234 -18.36 0.55 18.53
N ALA A 235 -19.21 0.17 17.59
CA ALA A 235 -19.50 0.96 16.39
C ALA A 235 -20.15 2.33 16.70
N GLU A 236 -21.07 2.38 17.65
CA GLU A 236 -21.71 3.63 18.12
C GLU A 236 -20.70 4.65 18.64
N GLU A 237 -19.61 4.22 19.26
CA GLU A 237 -18.56 5.13 19.74
C GLU A 237 -17.90 5.91 18.60
N TRP A 238 -17.99 5.41 17.36
CA TRP A 238 -17.32 5.94 16.17
C TRP A 238 -18.24 6.67 15.20
N ILE A 239 -19.56 6.64 15.42
CA ILE A 239 -20.53 7.53 14.75
C ILE A 239 -20.18 8.98 15.11
#